data_AF-A0A366IE98-F1
#
_entry.id   AF-A0A366IE98-F1
#
_cell.length_a   1.000
_cell.length_b   1.000
_cell.length_c   1.000
_cell.angle_alpha   90.00
_cell.angle_beta   90.00
_cell.angle_gamma   90.00
#
_symmetry.space_group_name_H-M   'P 1'
#
loop_
_entity.id
_entity.type
_entity.pdbx_description
1 polymer ?
#
loop_
_entity_poly.entity_id
_entity_poly.type
_entity_poly.pdbx_seq_one_letter_code
_entity_poly.pdbx_strand_id
1 'polypeptide(L)'
;MSKLVIALSATLTGILLFGYNYQNTPKYAAEEISKINKDIISSVYSLEEARKAKYANATIYESEDKIAPIIEIVYPEEFKHGDTIETDKVELKFSDNVKVVKARMNNLTIPTDTVKITTIGTYNIEIEDEAKNKTRLVFTITQEAIKSEEAEKAEEQKKAQEEAERKARVAAEKKAQEAATRKAQEEQKRAQAEATRKAEAERIAQEEAARKAEAERIAQEEAARKAEEERLAEEEAARKAEEEKAKQEQAEQEKNKQGDSGQAGNDEAPNDVKNSGAKPIEG
;
A
#
# COMPACT_ATOMS: atom_id res chain seq x y z
N MET A 1 31.96 0.44 -3.17
CA MET A 1 31.99 1.59 -4.11
C MET A 1 30.60 2.19 -4.28
N SER A 2 30.02 2.84 -3.25
CA SER A 2 28.64 3.33 -3.35
C SER A 2 28.28 4.45 -2.36
N LYS A 3 29.18 5.41 -2.11
CA LYS A 3 28.86 6.60 -1.28
C LYS A 3 29.40 7.93 -1.80
N LEU A 4 30.07 7.95 -2.95
CA LEU A 4 30.70 9.18 -3.48
C LEU A 4 29.92 9.87 -4.60
N VAL A 5 28.83 9.28 -5.10
CA VAL A 5 28.08 9.80 -6.27
C VAL A 5 26.89 10.69 -5.87
N ILE A 6 26.52 10.73 -4.58
CA ILE A 6 25.36 11.49 -4.09
C ILE A 6 25.72 12.94 -3.71
N ALA A 7 27.01 13.28 -3.57
CA ALA A 7 27.44 14.62 -3.15
C ALA A 7 27.64 15.63 -4.30
N LEU A 8 27.57 15.19 -5.57
CA LEU A 8 27.86 16.05 -6.73
C LEU A 8 26.61 16.50 -7.52
N SER A 9 25.42 16.04 -7.17
CA SER A 9 24.16 16.49 -7.80
C SER A 9 23.45 17.62 -7.03
N ALA A 10 23.92 17.96 -5.82
CA ALA A 10 23.29 18.98 -4.98
C ALA A 10 23.87 20.40 -5.16
N THR A 11 25.03 20.55 -5.80
CA THR A 11 25.66 21.87 -6.04
C THR A 11 25.39 22.43 -7.44
N LEU A 12 24.96 21.60 -8.40
CA LEU A 12 24.67 22.07 -9.77
C LEU A 12 23.24 22.61 -9.93
N THR A 13 22.32 22.31 -9.00
CA THR A 13 20.95 22.85 -8.97
C THR A 13 20.86 24.22 -8.27
N GLY A 14 21.93 24.65 -7.58
CA GLY A 14 21.98 25.96 -6.91
C GLY A 14 22.36 27.12 -7.82
N ILE A 15 23.01 26.86 -8.97
CA ILE A 15 23.49 27.91 -9.89
C ILE A 15 22.42 28.29 -10.93
N LEU A 16 21.46 27.41 -11.22
CA LEU A 16 20.37 27.69 -12.18
C LEU A 16 19.19 28.48 -11.59
N LEU A 17 19.06 28.56 -10.27
CA LEU A 17 17.97 29.31 -9.62
C LEU A 17 18.33 30.77 -9.27
N PHE A 18 19.60 31.16 -9.31
CA PHE A 18 20.03 32.54 -9.05
C PHE A 18 20.55 33.30 -10.28
N GLY A 19 20.75 32.63 -11.43
CA GLY A 19 21.33 33.23 -12.62
C GLY A 19 20.35 33.97 -13.55
N TYR A 20 19.04 33.86 -13.35
CA TYR A 20 18.07 34.20 -14.41
C TYR A 20 17.27 35.51 -14.24
N ASN A 21 17.68 36.44 -13.37
CA ASN A 21 16.84 37.64 -13.17
C ASN A 21 17.57 38.94 -12.81
N TYR A 22 18.76 39.19 -13.36
CA TYR A 22 19.46 40.47 -13.13
C TYR A 22 19.41 41.47 -14.30
N GLN A 23 18.76 41.13 -15.43
CA GLN A 23 18.64 42.05 -16.58
C GLN A 23 17.26 42.68 -16.78
N ASN A 24 16.25 42.28 -16.00
CA ASN A 24 14.88 42.83 -16.08
C ASN A 24 14.39 43.41 -14.75
N THR A 25 15.29 43.93 -13.91
CA THR A 25 14.85 44.76 -12.79
C THR A 25 14.40 46.12 -13.37
N PRO A 26 13.11 46.49 -13.26
CA PRO A 26 12.67 47.79 -13.71
C PRO A 26 13.48 48.85 -12.96
N LYS A 27 14.06 49.81 -13.69
CA LYS A 27 14.85 50.91 -13.12
C LYS A 27 14.08 51.78 -12.11
N TYR A 28 12.76 51.59 -12.00
CA TYR A 28 11.86 52.33 -11.13
C TYR A 28 11.02 51.35 -10.32
N ALA A 29 10.84 51.63 -9.04
CA ALA A 29 9.99 50.82 -8.18
C ALA A 29 8.51 50.94 -8.62
N ALA A 30 7.72 49.89 -8.40
CA ALA A 30 6.29 49.87 -8.77
C ALA A 30 5.51 51.05 -8.16
N GLU A 31 5.90 51.52 -6.97
CA GLU A 31 5.32 52.68 -6.31
C GLU A 31 5.64 54.01 -7.02
N GLU A 32 6.85 54.16 -7.57
CA GLU A 32 7.24 55.35 -8.33
C GLU A 32 6.46 55.44 -9.65
N ILE A 33 6.26 54.30 -10.32
CA ILE A 33 5.46 54.19 -11.55
C ILE A 33 4.00 54.56 -11.27
N SER A 34 3.42 54.08 -10.16
CA SER A 34 2.04 54.40 -9.75
C SER A 34 1.85 55.91 -9.51
N LYS A 35 2.82 56.54 -8.85
CA LYS A 35 2.78 57.98 -8.55
C LYS A 35 2.89 58.83 -9.83
N ILE A 36 3.78 58.45 -10.75
CA ILE A 36 3.92 59.10 -12.07
C ILE A 36 2.61 58.98 -12.87
N ASN A 37 1.98 57.81 -12.87
CA ASN A 37 0.72 57.58 -13.60
C ASN A 37 -0.43 58.43 -13.05
N LYS A 38 -0.52 58.60 -11.72
CA LYS A 38 -1.56 59.43 -11.09
C LYS A 38 -1.43 60.91 -11.44
N ASP A 39 -0.21 61.45 -11.43
CA ASP A 39 0.04 62.86 -11.78
C ASP A 39 -0.22 63.12 -13.28
N ILE A 40 0.15 62.18 -14.16
CA ILE A 40 -0.08 62.29 -15.61
C ILE A 40 -1.57 62.32 -15.94
N ILE A 41 -2.38 61.43 -15.35
CA ILE A 41 -3.84 61.37 -15.58
C ILE A 41 -4.49 62.72 -15.25
N SER A 42 -4.12 63.34 -14.12
CA SER A 42 -4.69 64.64 -13.74
C SER A 42 -4.35 65.77 -14.73
N SER A 43 -3.12 65.76 -15.29
CA SER A 43 -2.67 66.79 -16.23
C SER A 43 -3.33 66.67 -17.61
N VAL A 44 -3.61 65.44 -18.07
CA VAL A 44 -4.19 65.19 -19.40
C VAL A 44 -5.65 65.65 -19.46
N TYR A 45 -6.46 65.38 -18.42
CA TYR A 45 -7.85 65.82 -18.36
C TYR A 45 -7.99 67.36 -18.34
N SER A 46 -7.12 68.08 -17.63
CA SER A 46 -7.13 69.55 -17.62
C SER A 46 -6.71 70.20 -18.95
N LEU A 47 -5.84 69.52 -19.72
CA LEU A 47 -5.35 70.00 -21.01
C LEU A 47 -6.39 69.82 -22.13
N GLU A 48 -7.26 68.83 -21.99
CA GLU A 48 -8.33 68.52 -22.95
C GLU A 48 -9.46 69.56 -22.89
N GLU A 49 -9.82 70.03 -21.68
CA GLU A 49 -10.73 71.18 -21.49
C GLU A 49 -10.14 72.47 -22.07
N ALA A 50 -8.83 72.71 -21.90
CA ALA A 50 -8.14 73.86 -22.48
C ALA A 50 -8.05 73.80 -24.03
N ARG A 51 -7.97 72.60 -24.62
CA ARG A 51 -8.00 72.40 -26.07
C ARG A 51 -9.38 72.70 -26.66
N LYS A 52 -10.46 72.25 -26.03
CA LYS A 52 -11.84 72.51 -26.49
C LYS A 52 -12.13 74.01 -26.61
N ALA A 53 -11.56 74.82 -25.71
CA ALA A 53 -11.66 76.29 -25.76
C ALA A 53 -10.81 76.94 -26.87
N LYS A 54 -9.71 76.31 -27.31
CA LYS A 54 -8.78 76.89 -28.30
C LYS A 54 -9.15 76.57 -29.76
N TYR A 55 -9.85 75.47 -30.01
CA TYR A 55 -10.26 75.05 -31.36
C TYR A 55 -11.59 75.66 -31.85
N ALA A 56 -12.28 76.45 -31.03
CA ALA A 56 -13.52 77.13 -31.45
C ALA A 56 -13.28 78.41 -32.30
N ASN A 57 -12.03 78.89 -32.43
CA ASN A 57 -11.79 80.26 -32.91
C ASN A 57 -10.53 80.49 -33.78
N ALA A 58 -10.05 79.48 -34.52
CA ALA A 58 -8.89 79.67 -35.40
C ALA A 58 -9.18 79.23 -36.84
N THR A 59 -9.33 80.21 -37.73
CA THR A 59 -9.35 80.11 -39.19
C THR A 59 -8.00 79.54 -39.66
N ILE A 60 -8.04 78.45 -40.43
CA ILE A 60 -6.86 77.71 -40.90
C ILE A 60 -6.28 78.42 -42.13
N TYR A 61 -5.01 78.86 -42.04
CA TYR A 61 -4.15 79.09 -43.19
C TYR A 61 -3.40 77.79 -43.49
N GLU A 62 -3.61 77.24 -44.69
CA GLU A 62 -2.85 76.11 -45.22
C GLU A 62 -1.41 76.56 -45.52
N SER A 63 -0.45 75.97 -44.82
CA SER A 63 0.98 76.03 -45.14
C SER A 63 1.47 74.62 -45.44
N GLU A 64 2.18 74.47 -46.55
CA GLU A 64 2.75 73.24 -47.10
C GLU A 64 3.44 72.33 -46.04
N ASP A 65 3.04 71.05 -46.10
CA ASP A 65 3.72 69.82 -45.65
C ASP A 65 4.38 69.77 -44.26
N LYS A 66 3.53 69.59 -43.25
CA LYS A 66 3.91 69.03 -41.94
C LYS A 66 3.41 67.59 -41.84
N ILE A 67 4.18 66.64 -42.36
CA ILE A 67 3.88 65.21 -42.18
C ILE A 67 4.31 64.84 -40.76
N ALA A 68 3.36 64.45 -39.91
CA ALA A 68 3.65 64.00 -38.55
C ALA A 68 4.41 62.65 -38.59
N PRO A 69 5.38 62.41 -37.67
CA PRO A 69 6.09 61.14 -37.63
C PRO A 69 5.13 59.98 -37.32
N ILE A 70 5.31 58.85 -38.01
CA ILE A 70 4.45 57.68 -37.87
C ILE A 70 5.08 56.68 -36.89
N ILE A 71 4.30 56.25 -35.90
CA ILE A 71 4.63 55.10 -35.04
C ILE A 71 4.06 53.86 -35.73
N GLU A 72 4.90 52.90 -36.05
CA GLU A 72 4.51 51.60 -36.55
C GLU A 72 4.44 50.61 -35.39
N ILE A 73 3.27 49.99 -35.23
CA ILE A 73 3.06 48.97 -34.22
C ILE A 73 3.39 47.63 -34.85
N VAL A 74 4.40 46.95 -34.34
CA VAL A 74 4.87 45.65 -34.85
C VAL A 74 4.12 44.51 -34.17
N TYR A 75 3.78 44.67 -32.90
CA TYR A 75 3.04 43.64 -32.17
C TYR A 75 2.34 44.23 -30.93
N PRO A 76 1.08 43.87 -30.66
CA PRO A 76 0.16 43.18 -31.58
C PRO A 76 -0.18 44.07 -32.78
N GLU A 77 -0.35 43.50 -33.96
CA GLU A 77 -0.74 44.27 -35.16
C GLU A 77 -2.09 44.95 -34.93
N GLU A 78 -2.28 46.17 -35.47
CA GLU A 78 -3.57 46.86 -35.60
C GLU A 78 -4.20 47.55 -34.36
N PHE A 79 -3.51 47.71 -33.22
CA PHE A 79 -4.12 48.48 -32.10
C PHE A 79 -4.00 50.01 -32.28
N LYS A 80 -4.94 50.75 -31.69
CA LYS A 80 -5.12 52.20 -31.84
C LYS A 80 -4.80 52.95 -30.55
N HIS A 81 -4.69 54.27 -30.68
CA HIS A 81 -4.58 55.16 -29.53
C HIS A 81 -5.80 55.00 -28.60
N GLY A 82 -5.53 54.65 -27.35
CA GLY A 82 -6.50 54.42 -26.29
C GLY A 82 -6.79 52.94 -26.01
N ASP A 83 -6.28 52.02 -26.83
CA ASP A 83 -6.64 50.60 -26.71
C ASP A 83 -6.10 49.95 -25.42
N THR A 84 -6.88 49.00 -24.91
CA THR A 84 -6.43 48.05 -23.89
C THR A 84 -6.17 46.72 -24.59
N ILE A 85 -4.94 46.24 -24.49
CA ILE A 85 -4.45 45.08 -25.21
C ILE A 85 -4.04 44.00 -24.22
N GLU A 86 -4.59 42.81 -24.43
CA GLU A 86 -4.25 41.60 -23.69
C GLU A 86 -3.04 40.95 -24.35
N THR A 87 -1.85 41.25 -23.85
CA THR A 87 -0.62 40.73 -24.41
C THR A 87 0.49 40.67 -23.38
N ASP A 88 1.45 39.79 -23.59
CA ASP A 88 2.68 39.70 -22.79
C ASP A 88 3.75 40.71 -23.24
N LYS A 89 3.61 41.26 -24.46
CA LYS A 89 4.58 42.19 -25.03
C LYS A 89 3.97 43.15 -26.06
N VAL A 90 4.55 44.34 -26.16
CA VAL A 90 4.32 45.29 -27.25
C VAL A 90 5.65 45.64 -27.87
N GLU A 91 5.70 45.61 -29.20
CA GLU A 91 6.87 46.04 -29.98
C GLU A 91 6.48 47.21 -30.88
N LEU A 92 7.17 48.34 -30.71
CA LEU A 92 6.98 49.56 -31.49
C LEU A 92 8.22 49.80 -32.35
N LYS A 93 8.00 50.12 -33.62
CA LYS A 93 9.02 50.63 -34.54
C LYS A 93 8.67 52.04 -34.98
N PHE A 94 9.68 52.84 -35.22
CA PHE A 94 9.49 54.19 -35.74
C PHE A 94 9.79 54.21 -37.23
N SER A 95 8.99 54.95 -38.00
CA SER A 95 9.09 54.93 -39.46
C SER A 95 10.45 55.44 -39.96
N ASP A 96 11.08 54.68 -40.85
CA ASP A 96 12.35 55.05 -41.50
C ASP A 96 12.22 56.29 -42.41
N ASN A 97 10.98 56.63 -42.80
CA ASN A 97 10.70 57.76 -43.68
C ASN A 97 10.77 59.12 -42.97
N VAL A 98 10.74 59.14 -41.63
CA VAL A 98 10.81 60.37 -40.84
C VAL A 98 11.86 60.21 -39.75
N LYS A 99 12.88 61.06 -39.77
CA LYS A 99 13.94 61.01 -38.76
C LYS A 99 13.41 61.48 -37.40
N VAL A 100 13.20 60.51 -36.50
CA VAL A 100 12.81 60.76 -35.11
C VAL A 100 14.03 61.27 -34.33
N VAL A 101 13.94 62.49 -33.80
CA VAL A 101 15.02 63.08 -32.99
C VAL A 101 14.85 62.81 -31.51
N LYS A 102 13.63 62.50 -31.07
CA LYS A 102 13.31 62.31 -29.67
C LYS A 102 12.09 61.43 -29.51
N ALA A 103 12.23 60.40 -28.68
CA ALA A 103 11.13 59.54 -28.27
C ALA A 103 11.05 59.49 -26.75
N ARG A 104 9.83 59.50 -26.22
CA ARG A 104 9.54 59.40 -24.79
C ARG A 104 8.44 58.39 -24.51
N MET A 105 8.59 57.61 -23.44
CA MET A 105 7.57 56.74 -22.87
C MET A 105 7.36 57.14 -21.41
N ASN A 106 6.14 57.53 -21.04
CA ASN A 106 5.81 58.00 -19.68
C ASN A 106 6.83 59.04 -19.15
N ASN A 107 7.13 60.04 -20.00
CA ASN A 107 8.12 61.10 -19.78
C ASN A 107 9.60 60.66 -19.72
N LEU A 108 9.90 59.38 -19.85
CA LEU A 108 11.27 58.85 -19.91
C LEU A 108 11.75 58.78 -21.36
N THR A 109 13.00 59.16 -21.63
CA THR A 109 13.60 59.00 -22.97
C THR A 109 13.74 57.53 -23.31
N ILE A 110 13.29 57.15 -24.50
CA ILE A 110 13.40 55.78 -25.05
C ILE A 110 14.21 55.80 -26.35
N PRO A 111 14.74 54.64 -26.79
CA PRO A 111 15.35 54.50 -28.10
C PRO A 111 14.43 54.95 -29.23
N THR A 112 15.00 55.48 -30.32
CA THR A 112 14.28 55.98 -31.50
C THR A 112 14.24 54.97 -32.64
N ASP A 113 14.62 53.71 -32.39
CA ASP A 113 14.63 52.61 -33.35
C ASP A 113 13.49 51.61 -33.07
N THR A 114 13.58 50.86 -31.98
CA THR A 114 12.61 49.82 -31.61
C THR A 114 12.47 49.77 -30.10
N VAL A 115 11.24 49.69 -29.62
CA VAL A 115 10.92 49.64 -28.19
C VAL A 115 10.11 48.39 -27.90
N LYS A 116 10.57 47.59 -26.92
CA LYS A 116 9.89 46.39 -26.43
C LYS A 116 9.39 46.63 -25.01
N ILE A 117 8.10 46.40 -24.79
CA ILE A 117 7.42 46.65 -23.52
C ILE A 117 6.77 45.35 -23.10
N THR A 118 7.18 44.78 -21.96
CA THR A 118 6.69 43.48 -21.46
C THR A 118 5.98 43.58 -20.12
N THR A 119 5.79 44.80 -19.63
CA THR A 119 5.19 45.07 -18.33
C THR A 119 3.72 45.46 -18.47
N ILE A 120 2.89 45.11 -17.49
CA ILE A 120 1.51 45.58 -17.43
C ILE A 120 1.44 47.06 -17.08
N GLY A 121 0.45 47.77 -17.60
CA GLY A 121 0.19 49.17 -17.29
C GLY A 121 -0.16 50.03 -18.48
N THR A 122 -0.39 51.32 -18.22
CA THR A 122 -0.71 52.32 -19.25
C THR A 122 0.56 53.06 -19.69
N TYR A 123 0.72 53.20 -21.00
CA TYR A 123 1.89 53.79 -21.64
C TYR A 123 1.50 54.98 -22.47
N ASN A 124 2.20 56.10 -22.28
CA ASN A 124 2.11 57.31 -23.07
C ASN A 124 3.40 57.48 -23.87
N ILE A 125 3.33 57.26 -25.17
CA ILE A 125 4.45 57.45 -26.10
C ILE A 125 4.33 58.82 -26.75
N GLU A 126 5.37 59.63 -26.69
CA GLU A 126 5.49 60.90 -27.43
C GLU A 126 6.76 60.87 -28.26
N ILE A 127 6.63 61.07 -29.57
CA ILE A 127 7.77 61.20 -30.49
C ILE A 127 7.79 62.58 -31.13
N GLU A 128 8.98 63.07 -31.42
CA GLU A 128 9.25 64.35 -32.08
C GLU A 128 10.25 64.13 -33.24
N ASP A 129 9.97 64.72 -34.40
CA ASP A 129 10.84 64.68 -35.58
C ASP A 129 11.76 65.92 -35.68
N GLU A 130 12.61 65.96 -36.70
CA GLU A 130 13.51 67.11 -36.95
C GLU A 130 12.76 68.44 -37.18
N ALA A 131 11.54 68.38 -37.72
CA ALA A 131 10.67 69.53 -37.94
C ALA A 131 9.87 69.94 -36.69
N LYS A 132 10.08 69.25 -35.56
CA LYS A 132 9.37 69.42 -34.28
C LYS A 132 7.89 69.05 -34.33
N ASN A 133 7.47 68.25 -35.32
CA ASN A 133 6.15 67.63 -35.32
C ASN A 133 6.10 66.55 -34.25
N LYS A 134 4.95 66.41 -33.58
CA LYS A 134 4.78 65.47 -32.47
C LYS A 134 3.65 64.49 -32.70
N THR A 135 3.90 63.23 -32.38
CA THR A 135 2.89 62.16 -32.40
C THR A 135 2.78 61.53 -31.01
N ARG A 136 1.55 61.25 -30.58
CA ARG A 136 1.27 60.64 -29.28
C ARG A 136 0.45 59.35 -29.42
N LEU A 137 0.92 58.27 -28.79
CA LEU A 137 0.21 56.99 -28.69
C LEU A 137 -0.01 56.66 -27.22
N VAL A 138 -1.23 56.27 -26.87
CA VAL A 138 -1.57 55.79 -25.52
C VAL A 138 -2.15 54.39 -25.64
N PHE A 139 -1.75 53.45 -24.78
CA PHE A 139 -2.34 52.12 -24.70
C PHE A 139 -2.11 51.49 -23.32
N THR A 140 -2.87 50.44 -23.01
CA THR A 140 -2.76 49.70 -21.74
C THR A 140 -2.50 48.23 -22.00
N ILE A 141 -1.48 47.65 -21.35
CA ILE A 141 -1.19 46.20 -21.39
C ILE A 141 -1.80 45.52 -20.17
N THR A 142 -2.60 44.48 -20.38
CA THR A 142 -3.17 43.60 -19.33
C THR A 142 -2.72 42.13 -19.51
N GLN A 143 -2.72 41.36 -18.41
CA GLN A 143 -2.43 39.92 -18.39
C GLN A 143 -3.64 39.15 -17.84
N GLU A 144 -4.72 39.04 -18.61
CA GLU A 144 -5.90 38.27 -18.19
C GLU A 144 -5.92 36.85 -18.78
N ALA A 145 -5.45 36.64 -20.02
CA ALA A 145 -5.60 35.36 -20.72
C ALA A 145 -4.64 34.23 -20.29
N ILE A 146 -3.44 34.52 -19.76
CA ILE A 146 -2.43 33.48 -19.48
C ILE A 146 -2.73 32.71 -18.17
N LYS A 147 -3.43 33.34 -17.22
CA LYS A 147 -3.69 32.74 -15.90
C LYS A 147 -4.84 31.74 -15.89
N SER A 148 -5.78 31.83 -16.83
CA SER A 148 -6.97 30.96 -16.83
C SER A 148 -6.67 29.57 -17.43
N GLU A 149 -5.92 29.51 -18.53
CA GLU A 149 -5.63 28.23 -19.21
C GLU A 149 -4.66 27.34 -18.42
N GLU A 150 -3.65 27.93 -17.78
CA GLU A 150 -2.72 27.19 -16.91
C GLU A 150 -3.42 26.68 -15.64
N ALA A 151 -4.33 27.47 -15.06
CA ALA A 151 -5.12 27.07 -13.90
C ALA A 151 -6.06 25.90 -14.23
N GLU A 152 -6.72 25.94 -15.39
CA GLU A 152 -7.62 24.87 -15.83
C GLU A 152 -6.86 23.57 -16.08
N LYS A 153 -5.72 23.62 -16.77
CA LYS A 153 -4.83 22.47 -16.97
C LYS A 153 -4.30 21.90 -15.66
N ALA A 154 -3.95 22.76 -14.70
CA ALA A 154 -3.51 22.32 -13.38
C ALA A 154 -4.62 21.63 -12.57
N GLU A 155 -5.86 22.12 -12.67
CA GLU A 155 -7.02 21.50 -12.01
C GLU A 155 -7.34 20.13 -12.63
N GLU A 156 -7.29 20.02 -13.96
CA GLU A 156 -7.51 18.75 -14.66
C GLU A 156 -6.43 17.70 -14.32
N GLN A 157 -5.15 18.11 -14.28
CA GLN A 157 -4.06 17.24 -13.84
C GLN A 157 -4.23 16.79 -12.40
N LYS A 158 -4.66 17.68 -11.49
CA LYS A 158 -4.92 17.33 -10.09
C LYS A 158 -6.05 16.30 -9.98
N LYS A 159 -7.15 16.49 -10.72
CA LYS A 159 -8.26 15.52 -10.75
C LYS A 159 -7.82 14.17 -11.28
N ALA A 160 -7.02 14.14 -12.35
CA ALA A 160 -6.48 12.90 -12.92
C ALA A 160 -5.54 12.18 -11.93
N GLN A 161 -4.70 12.93 -11.22
CA GLN A 161 -3.81 12.39 -10.19
C GLN A 161 -4.59 11.81 -9.00
N GLU A 162 -5.58 12.54 -8.48
CA GLU A 162 -6.44 12.07 -7.39
C GLU A 162 -7.21 10.79 -7.78
N GLU A 163 -7.72 10.71 -9.02
CA GLU A 163 -8.40 9.51 -9.50
C GLU A 163 -7.44 8.32 -9.62
N ALA A 164 -6.24 8.54 -10.15
CA ALA A 164 -5.21 7.51 -10.26
C ALA A 164 -4.78 6.99 -8.87
N GLU A 165 -4.58 7.89 -7.91
CA GLU A 165 -4.24 7.53 -6.53
C GLU A 165 -5.38 6.76 -5.85
N ARG A 166 -6.63 7.18 -6.05
CA ARG A 166 -7.80 6.47 -5.53
C ARG A 166 -7.88 5.04 -6.08
N LYS A 167 -7.68 4.86 -7.39
CA LYS A 167 -7.66 3.53 -8.02
C LYS A 167 -6.52 2.66 -7.48
N ALA A 168 -5.32 3.22 -7.31
CA ALA A 168 -4.18 2.51 -6.75
C ALA A 168 -4.43 2.06 -5.30
N ARG A 169 -5.01 2.93 -4.47
CA ARG A 169 -5.34 2.61 -3.08
C ARG A 169 -6.37 1.50 -2.97
N VAL A 170 -7.45 1.56 -3.75
CA VAL A 170 -8.50 0.51 -3.77
C VAL A 170 -7.92 -0.83 -4.22
N ALA A 171 -7.07 -0.83 -5.25
CA ALA A 171 -6.42 -2.06 -5.72
C ALA A 171 -5.48 -2.67 -4.66
N ALA A 172 -4.71 -1.83 -3.96
CA ALA A 172 -3.83 -2.26 -2.89
C ALA A 172 -4.62 -2.84 -1.69
N GLU A 173 -5.72 -2.19 -1.30
CA GLU A 173 -6.60 -2.64 -0.23
C GLU A 173 -7.25 -4.00 -0.53
N LYS A 174 -7.79 -4.16 -1.75
CA LYS A 174 -8.37 -5.44 -2.19
C LYS A 174 -7.33 -6.57 -2.14
N LYS A 175 -6.12 -6.32 -2.64
CA LYS A 175 -5.03 -7.31 -2.62
C LYS A 175 -4.62 -7.69 -1.20
N ALA A 176 -4.58 -6.73 -0.27
CA ALA A 176 -4.29 -6.99 1.14
C ALA A 176 -5.40 -7.83 1.79
N GLN A 177 -6.66 -7.53 1.51
CA GLN A 177 -7.82 -8.29 2.02
C GLN A 177 -7.84 -9.73 1.49
N GLU A 178 -7.58 -9.93 0.19
CA GLU A 178 -7.49 -11.27 -0.41
C GLU A 178 -6.35 -12.08 0.21
N ALA A 179 -5.17 -11.47 0.42
CA ALA A 179 -4.04 -12.12 1.06
C ALA A 179 -4.34 -12.52 2.52
N ALA A 180 -4.97 -11.63 3.29
CA ALA A 180 -5.39 -11.92 4.66
C ALA A 180 -6.42 -13.07 4.70
N THR A 181 -7.40 -13.04 3.81
CA THR A 181 -8.43 -14.09 3.71
C THR A 181 -7.83 -15.44 3.35
N ARG A 182 -6.91 -15.48 2.37
CA ARG A 182 -6.22 -16.70 1.97
C ARG A 182 -5.39 -17.29 3.11
N LYS A 183 -4.67 -16.44 3.86
CA LYS A 183 -3.88 -16.88 5.01
C LYS A 183 -4.76 -17.47 6.11
N ALA A 184 -5.89 -16.83 6.42
CA ALA A 184 -6.84 -17.34 7.40
C ALA A 184 -7.43 -18.70 6.97
N GLN A 185 -7.79 -18.86 5.70
CA GLN A 185 -8.29 -20.13 5.18
C GLN A 185 -7.24 -21.25 5.22
N GLU A 186 -5.97 -20.94 4.93
CA GLU A 186 -4.88 -21.90 4.99
C GLU A 186 -4.60 -22.36 6.42
N GLU A 187 -4.61 -21.43 7.38
CA GLU A 187 -4.47 -21.73 8.80
C GLU A 187 -5.64 -22.58 9.32
N GLN A 188 -6.87 -22.26 8.92
CA GLN A 188 -8.04 -23.07 9.27
C GLN A 188 -7.94 -24.50 8.71
N LYS A 189 -7.54 -24.66 7.44
CA LYS A 189 -7.34 -25.99 6.82
C LYS A 189 -6.25 -26.77 7.55
N ARG A 190 -5.16 -26.12 7.95
CA ARG A 190 -4.08 -26.75 8.71
C ARG A 190 -4.55 -27.22 10.08
N ALA A 191 -5.29 -26.37 10.81
CA ALA A 191 -5.87 -26.74 12.11
C ALA A 191 -6.85 -27.91 11.98
N GLN A 192 -7.69 -27.93 10.95
CA GLN A 192 -8.60 -29.04 10.68
C GLN A 192 -7.85 -30.33 10.36
N ALA A 193 -6.82 -30.27 9.51
CA ALA A 193 -6.01 -31.44 9.17
C ALA A 193 -5.29 -32.01 10.40
N GLU A 194 -4.79 -31.15 11.28
CA GLU A 194 -4.15 -31.56 12.54
C GLU A 194 -5.15 -32.21 13.50
N ALA A 195 -6.35 -31.64 13.65
CA ALA A 195 -7.42 -32.22 14.45
C ALA A 195 -7.83 -33.61 13.93
N THR A 196 -7.97 -33.78 12.61
CA THR A 196 -8.28 -35.08 12.00
C THR A 196 -7.18 -36.10 12.25
N ARG A 197 -5.90 -35.72 12.09
CA ARG A 197 -4.77 -36.63 12.39
C ARG A 197 -4.74 -37.06 13.85
N LYS A 198 -5.03 -36.13 14.77
CA LYS A 198 -5.07 -36.44 16.20
C LYS A 198 -6.21 -37.41 16.53
N ALA A 199 -7.41 -37.18 15.98
CA ALA A 199 -8.54 -38.07 16.16
C ALA A 199 -8.29 -39.47 15.56
N GLU A 200 -7.62 -39.55 14.42
CA GLU A 200 -7.25 -40.82 13.80
C GLU A 200 -6.21 -41.58 14.63
N ALA A 201 -5.18 -40.89 15.14
CA ALA A 201 -4.19 -41.48 16.03
C ALA A 201 -4.83 -42.01 17.33
N GLU A 202 -5.78 -41.28 17.91
CA GLU A 202 -6.53 -41.73 19.08
C GLU A 202 -7.38 -42.97 18.79
N ARG A 203 -8.07 -43.01 17.64
CA ARG A 203 -8.84 -44.18 17.21
C ARG A 203 -7.95 -45.41 17.05
N ILE A 204 -6.77 -45.27 16.44
CA ILE A 204 -5.82 -46.38 16.27
C ILE A 204 -5.34 -46.88 17.64
N ALA A 205 -4.99 -45.99 18.56
CA ALA A 205 -4.57 -46.37 19.92
C ALA A 205 -5.68 -47.11 20.69
N GLN A 206 -6.93 -46.67 20.55
CA GLN A 206 -8.09 -47.37 21.15
C GLN A 206 -8.31 -48.75 20.53
N GLU A 207 -8.19 -48.88 19.20
CA GLU A 207 -8.32 -50.17 18.51
C GLU A 207 -7.22 -51.16 18.94
N GLU A 208 -5.97 -50.71 19.06
CA GLU A 208 -4.88 -51.54 19.55
C GLU A 208 -5.08 -51.98 21.00
N ALA A 209 -5.53 -51.07 21.88
CA ALA A 209 -5.85 -51.40 23.26
C ALA A 209 -6.98 -52.44 23.36
N ALA A 210 -8.04 -52.28 22.55
CA ALA A 210 -9.15 -53.22 22.48
C ALA A 210 -8.70 -54.61 22.00
N ARG A 211 -7.88 -54.68 20.93
CA ARG A 211 -7.32 -55.95 20.44
C ARG A 211 -6.48 -56.65 21.50
N LYS A 212 -5.68 -55.89 22.26
CA LYS A 212 -4.84 -56.46 23.32
C LYS A 212 -5.69 -57.04 24.45
N ALA A 213 -6.73 -56.31 24.88
CA ALA A 213 -7.67 -56.78 25.89
C ALA A 213 -8.45 -58.04 25.43
N GLU A 214 -8.85 -58.08 24.16
CA GLU A 214 -9.51 -59.26 23.59
C GLU A 214 -8.58 -60.48 23.54
N ALA A 215 -7.32 -60.29 23.12
CA ALA A 215 -6.32 -61.37 23.13
C ALA A 215 -6.08 -61.92 24.54
N GLU A 216 -6.02 -61.06 25.55
CA GLU A 216 -5.88 -61.47 26.95
C GLU A 216 -7.12 -62.25 27.43
N ARG A 217 -8.33 -61.80 27.09
CA ARG A 217 -9.57 -62.51 27.41
C ARG A 217 -9.59 -63.91 26.80
N ILE A 218 -9.21 -64.04 25.53
CA ILE A 218 -9.15 -65.34 24.84
C ILE A 218 -8.12 -66.26 25.52
N ALA A 219 -6.95 -65.75 25.88
CA ALA A 219 -5.92 -66.53 26.57
C ALA A 219 -6.39 -67.02 27.96
N GLN A 220 -7.10 -66.19 28.71
CA GLN A 220 -7.69 -66.58 30.01
C GLN A 220 -8.79 -67.64 29.83
N GLU A 221 -9.65 -67.48 28.83
CA GLU A 221 -10.72 -68.43 28.50
C GLU A 221 -10.15 -69.80 28.11
N GLU A 222 -9.10 -69.84 27.28
CA GLU A 222 -8.41 -71.10 26.94
C GLU A 222 -7.73 -71.76 28.15
N ALA A 223 -7.10 -70.96 29.04
CA ALA A 223 -6.49 -71.48 30.25
C ALA A 223 -7.55 -72.08 31.20
N ALA A 224 -8.69 -71.40 31.37
CA ALA A 224 -9.81 -71.89 32.17
C ALA A 224 -10.39 -73.19 31.61
N ARG A 225 -10.57 -73.28 30.28
CA ARG A 225 -11.05 -74.50 29.61
C ARG A 225 -10.12 -75.68 29.86
N LYS A 226 -8.80 -75.49 29.73
CA LYS A 226 -7.80 -76.54 30.00
C LYS A 226 -7.84 -77.01 31.45
N ALA A 227 -7.95 -76.08 32.41
CA ALA A 227 -8.04 -76.44 33.83
C ALA A 227 -9.34 -77.22 34.15
N GLU A 228 -10.45 -76.88 33.48
CA GLU A 228 -11.71 -77.62 33.62
C GLU A 228 -11.63 -79.03 33.01
N GLU A 229 -11.02 -79.18 31.82
CA GLU A 229 -10.75 -80.48 31.21
C GLU A 229 -9.89 -81.37 32.12
N GLU A 230 -8.84 -80.82 32.73
CA GLU A 230 -7.97 -81.53 33.67
C GLU A 230 -8.74 -81.99 34.93
N ARG A 231 -9.55 -81.10 35.53
CA ARG A 231 -10.40 -81.46 36.67
C ARG A 231 -11.39 -82.57 36.34
N LEU A 232 -12.02 -82.51 35.17
CA LEU A 232 -12.95 -83.57 34.72
C LEU A 232 -12.23 -84.90 34.51
N ALA A 233 -11.00 -84.89 33.99
CA ALA A 233 -10.20 -86.10 33.82
C ALA A 233 -9.78 -86.70 35.18
N GLU A 234 -9.39 -85.88 36.15
CA GLU A 234 -9.10 -86.32 37.52
C GLU A 234 -10.34 -86.91 38.22
N GLU A 235 -11.49 -86.26 38.09
CA GLU A 235 -12.76 -86.75 38.64
C GLU A 235 -13.16 -88.10 38.03
N GLU A 236 -13.00 -88.26 36.71
CA GLU A 236 -13.27 -89.54 36.04
C GLU A 236 -12.30 -90.65 36.49
N ALA A 237 -11.03 -90.33 36.67
CA ALA A 237 -10.02 -91.27 37.17
C ALA A 237 -10.32 -91.69 38.62
N ALA A 238 -10.68 -90.75 39.49
CA ALA A 238 -11.06 -91.01 40.87
C ALA A 238 -12.30 -91.91 40.94
N ARG A 239 -13.34 -91.63 40.13
CA ARG A 239 -14.54 -92.46 40.04
C ARG A 239 -14.23 -93.89 39.61
N LYS A 240 -13.37 -94.08 38.60
CA LYS A 240 -12.93 -95.43 38.16
C LYS A 240 -12.18 -96.17 39.27
N ALA A 241 -11.32 -95.49 40.02
CA ALA A 241 -10.58 -96.09 41.13
C ALA A 241 -11.50 -96.50 42.29
N GLU A 242 -12.51 -95.69 42.62
CA GLU A 242 -13.54 -96.08 43.60
C GLU A 242 -14.36 -97.28 43.12
N GLU A 243 -14.74 -97.32 41.84
CA GLU A 243 -15.49 -98.44 41.27
C GLU A 243 -14.67 -99.75 41.30
N GLU A 244 -13.37 -99.69 41.02
CA GLU A 244 -12.44 -100.82 41.18
C GLU A 244 -12.33 -101.28 42.64
N LYS A 245 -12.15 -100.35 43.59
CA LYS A 245 -12.13 -100.68 45.02
C LYS A 245 -13.43 -101.35 45.47
N ALA A 246 -14.58 -100.82 45.07
CA ALA A 246 -15.88 -101.40 45.39
C ALA A 246 -16.02 -102.83 44.84
N LYS A 247 -15.52 -103.10 43.62
CA LYS A 247 -15.47 -104.46 43.05
C LYS A 247 -14.53 -105.39 43.83
N GLN A 248 -13.37 -104.89 44.26
CA GLN A 248 -12.43 -105.66 45.08
C GLN A 248 -13.02 -105.99 46.46
N GLU A 249 -13.65 -105.02 47.13
CA GLU A 249 -14.33 -105.24 48.41
C GLU A 249 -15.49 -106.24 48.27
N GLN A 250 -16.28 -106.15 47.19
CA GLN A 250 -17.31 -107.15 46.91
C GLN A 250 -16.72 -108.55 46.71
N ALA A 251 -15.62 -108.68 45.95
CA ALA A 251 -14.93 -109.96 45.75
C ALA A 251 -14.31 -110.52 47.04
N GLU A 252 -13.78 -109.67 47.92
CA GLU A 252 -13.30 -110.08 49.25
C GLU A 252 -14.45 -110.52 50.17
N GLN A 253 -15.58 -109.81 50.15
CA GLN A 253 -16.77 -110.24 50.90
C GLN A 253 -17.32 -111.58 50.38
N GLU A 254 -17.27 -111.84 49.08
CA GLU A 254 -17.63 -113.15 48.51
C GLU A 254 -16.65 -114.25 48.92
N LYS A 255 -15.33 -113.99 48.92
CA LYS A 255 -14.33 -114.92 49.45
C LYS A 255 -14.50 -115.21 50.93
N ASN A 256 -14.78 -114.20 51.76
CA ASN A 256 -15.00 -114.39 53.19
C ASN A 256 -16.29 -115.17 53.50
N LYS A 257 -17.30 -115.12 52.62
CA LYS A 257 -18.50 -115.99 52.72
C LYS A 257 -18.23 -117.45 52.32
N GLN A 258 -17.14 -117.75 51.63
CA GLN A 258 -16.70 -119.12 51.32
C GLN A 258 -15.62 -119.66 52.28
N GLY A 259 -15.08 -118.83 53.18
CA GLY A 259 -14.04 -119.21 54.15
C GLY A 259 -14.55 -119.69 55.52
N ASP A 260 -15.82 -119.48 55.86
CA ASP A 260 -16.39 -119.81 57.19
C ASP A 260 -16.94 -121.25 57.28
N SER A 261 -16.23 -122.21 56.69
CA SER A 261 -16.43 -123.63 56.98
C SER A 261 -15.12 -124.39 56.86
N GLY A 262 -14.18 -124.15 57.80
CA GLY A 262 -12.99 -124.98 57.86
C GLY A 262 -11.88 -124.51 58.79
N GLN A 263 -11.97 -125.01 60.03
CA GLN A 263 -10.86 -125.69 60.71
C GLN A 263 -10.14 -124.92 61.84
N ALA A 264 -10.39 -125.46 63.03
CA ALA A 264 -9.68 -125.25 64.28
C ALA A 264 -8.22 -125.75 64.22
N GLY A 265 -7.38 -125.20 65.10
CA GLY A 265 -6.25 -125.94 65.67
C GLY A 265 -4.91 -125.21 65.76
N ASN A 266 -4.67 -124.67 66.96
CA ASN A 266 -3.42 -124.75 67.74
C ASN A 266 -2.18 -123.90 67.42
N ASP A 267 -1.88 -123.10 68.45
CA ASP A 267 -0.64 -123.05 69.26
C ASP A 267 0.55 -122.15 68.87
N GLU A 268 0.83 -121.29 69.86
CA GLU A 268 2.13 -120.85 70.39
C GLU A 268 2.93 -119.74 69.68
N ALA A 269 2.87 -118.58 70.34
CA ALA A 269 3.83 -117.46 70.36
C ALA A 269 5.20 -117.89 70.98
N PRO A 270 6.22 -117.01 71.24
CA PRO A 270 6.21 -115.54 71.16
C PRO A 270 7.54 -114.84 70.73
N ASN A 271 7.44 -113.49 70.71
CA ASN A 271 8.46 -112.48 71.05
C ASN A 271 9.67 -112.23 70.13
N ASP A 272 9.79 -111.00 69.61
CA ASP A 272 10.63 -109.93 70.20
C ASP A 272 10.60 -108.67 69.28
N VAL A 273 10.12 -107.51 69.76
CA VAL A 273 10.86 -106.39 70.38
C VAL A 273 11.29 -105.30 69.38
N LYS A 274 10.64 -104.12 69.55
CA LYS A 274 11.12 -102.71 69.47
C LYS A 274 11.83 -102.29 68.15
N ASN A 275 11.82 -101.05 67.66
CA ASN A 275 11.75 -99.74 68.30
C ASN A 275 11.65 -98.66 67.20
N SER A 276 11.02 -97.53 67.56
CA SER A 276 11.36 -96.15 67.19
C SER A 276 11.72 -95.75 65.75
N GLY A 277 11.01 -94.72 65.26
CA GLY A 277 11.67 -93.41 65.17
C GLY A 277 11.73 -92.74 63.80
N ALA A 278 11.16 -91.52 63.78
CA ALA A 278 11.69 -90.31 63.13
C ALA A 278 11.45 -90.07 61.62
N LYS A 279 10.62 -89.05 61.35
CA LYS A 279 10.79 -87.97 60.34
C LYS A 279 12.24 -87.41 60.35
N PRO A 280 12.77 -86.60 59.39
CA PRO A 280 12.05 -85.58 58.58
C PRO A 280 12.61 -85.21 57.16
N ILE A 281 11.84 -84.36 56.46
CA ILE A 281 12.19 -83.14 55.68
C ILE A 281 13.44 -83.15 54.78
N GLU A 282 13.22 -82.97 53.47
CA GLU A 282 13.98 -82.12 52.53
C GLU A 282 12.95 -81.62 51.50
N GLY A 283 12.98 -80.43 50.90
CA GLY A 283 13.95 -79.34 50.78
C GLY A 283 13.47 -78.49 49.62
#